data_AF-A0A1V1NTA6-F1
#
_entry.id   AF-A0A1V1NTA6-F1
#
_cell.length_a   1.000
_cell.length_b   1.000
_cell.length_c   1.000
_cell.angle_alpha   90.00
_cell.angle_beta   90.00
_cell.angle_gamma   90.00
#
_symmetry.space_group_name_H-M   'P 1'
#
loop_
_entity.id
_entity.type
_entity.pdbx_description
1 polymer ?
#
loop_
_entity_poly.entity_id
_entity_poly.type
_entity_poly.pdbx_seq_one_letter_code
_entity_poly.pdbx_strand_id
1 'polypeptide(L)'
;VHTVSPWCKEDALLSILNATPGKKSYAVSYPTSEDTALWKPEAQNAATIFYRQNSESNRWEGILTGYQGGETGCPDYGTSTITKLCSDLWYLERLDQPELFVSIIKSFELPEGVTPKDWARPGVDPMKKLDLCLIKSDIESEPIFWMSLADKAATTAIDRLNNTSNTDETNLIVLTNAGYAMINGHSTEACLDGLQSEKTKATVGTNSLVDLHSAPNQPLWFFFYEKNSGNSVYCEVDSTKIDLATAQLSLPDVPFSKVLFYNIKADTEHLYANFEYANQDLFINKGFGGNEFRIITIANALALNVPHDLIKAFQYHDHLCPGVTAGYLIVKYVQAHYPLNNIYDKYFVLSMPPWCKDDAIMTLLNATPGKSGYGVYYLNDTETAQLKSEAA
;
A
#
# COMPACT_ATOMS: atom_id res chain seq x y z
N VAL A 1 -18.04 -17.00 -31.11
CA VAL A 1 -18.24 -16.38 -29.79
C VAL A 1 -17.19 -16.96 -28.86
N HIS A 2 -16.42 -16.13 -28.17
CA HIS A 2 -15.40 -16.55 -27.21
C HIS A 2 -15.56 -15.74 -25.93
N THR A 3 -16.10 -16.37 -24.89
CA THR A 3 -16.32 -15.71 -23.61
C THR A 3 -15.02 -15.67 -22.80
N VAL A 4 -14.66 -14.49 -22.27
CA VAL A 4 -13.48 -14.30 -21.40
C VAL A 4 -13.87 -14.10 -19.93
N SER A 5 -15.13 -13.80 -19.64
CA SER A 5 -15.71 -13.79 -18.30
C SER A 5 -17.08 -14.50 -18.33
N PRO A 6 -17.12 -15.81 -18.02
CA PRO A 6 -18.33 -16.61 -18.16
C PRO A 6 -19.27 -16.56 -16.95
N TRP A 7 -20.58 -16.43 -17.22
CA TRP A 7 -21.69 -16.50 -16.26
C TRP A 7 -23.00 -16.86 -16.99
N CYS A 8 -24.16 -16.73 -16.35
CA CYS A 8 -25.44 -17.21 -16.89
C CYS A 8 -25.82 -16.65 -18.29
N LYS A 9 -25.17 -15.58 -18.78
CA LYS A 9 -25.36 -15.05 -20.14
C LYS A 9 -25.03 -16.06 -21.24
N GLU A 10 -24.21 -17.06 -20.96
CA GLU A 10 -23.73 -18.02 -21.98
C GLU A 10 -24.88 -18.76 -22.64
N ASP A 11 -25.89 -19.16 -21.86
CA ASP A 11 -27.06 -19.88 -22.35
C ASP A 11 -27.84 -19.05 -23.37
N ALA A 12 -27.93 -17.74 -23.16
CA ALA A 12 -28.55 -16.81 -24.10
C ALA A 12 -27.73 -16.68 -25.39
N LEU A 13 -26.40 -16.58 -25.29
CA LEU A 13 -25.52 -16.49 -26.47
C LEU A 13 -25.56 -17.77 -27.32
N LEU A 14 -25.58 -18.93 -26.67
CA LEU A 14 -25.71 -20.23 -27.34
C LEU A 14 -27.05 -20.33 -28.09
N SER A 15 -28.13 -19.87 -27.45
CA SER A 15 -29.51 -20.00 -27.97
C SER A 15 -29.82 -18.99 -29.07
N ILE A 16 -29.57 -17.70 -28.82
CA ILE A 16 -29.93 -16.60 -29.72
C ILE A 16 -29.03 -16.60 -30.96
N LEU A 17 -27.71 -16.76 -30.78
CA LEU A 17 -26.76 -16.71 -31.89
C LEU A 17 -26.53 -18.08 -32.54
N ASN A 18 -27.14 -19.14 -32.01
CA ASN A 18 -26.95 -20.52 -32.46
C ASN A 18 -25.46 -20.91 -32.51
N ALA A 19 -24.67 -20.32 -31.62
CA ALA A 19 -23.24 -20.44 -31.56
C ALA A 19 -22.86 -21.59 -30.64
N THR A 20 -23.15 -22.84 -31.02
CA THR A 20 -23.00 -23.99 -30.13
C THR A 20 -21.63 -24.68 -30.25
N PRO A 21 -21.14 -25.36 -29.19
CA PRO A 21 -19.91 -26.16 -29.27
C PRO A 21 -19.93 -27.20 -30.39
N GLY A 22 -21.07 -27.85 -30.64
CA GLY A 22 -21.25 -28.81 -31.74
C GLY A 22 -21.06 -28.19 -33.13
N LYS A 23 -21.39 -26.90 -33.28
CA LYS A 23 -21.13 -26.10 -34.49
C LYS A 23 -19.72 -25.51 -34.54
N LYS A 24 -18.90 -25.76 -33.52
CA LYS A 24 -17.53 -25.26 -33.39
C LYS A 24 -17.44 -23.74 -33.48
N SER A 25 -18.47 -23.03 -33.00
CA SER A 25 -18.61 -21.57 -33.04
C SER A 25 -18.61 -20.92 -31.66
N TYR A 26 -18.32 -21.70 -30.61
CA TYR A 26 -18.24 -21.28 -29.22
C TYR A 26 -16.91 -21.67 -28.57
N ALA A 27 -16.37 -20.79 -27.74
CA ALA A 27 -15.23 -21.01 -26.86
C ALA A 27 -15.43 -20.27 -25.53
N VAL A 28 -14.84 -20.78 -24.46
CA VAL A 28 -14.84 -20.16 -23.14
C VAL A 28 -13.43 -20.21 -22.56
N SER A 29 -12.97 -19.07 -22.04
CA SER A 29 -11.81 -18.98 -21.17
C SER A 29 -12.28 -18.74 -19.74
N TYR A 30 -11.64 -19.40 -18.78
CA TYR A 30 -11.86 -19.20 -17.35
C TYR A 30 -10.58 -18.58 -16.77
N PRO A 31 -10.40 -17.25 -16.86
CA PRO A 31 -9.23 -16.60 -16.27
C PRO A 31 -9.27 -16.75 -14.74
N THR A 32 -8.10 -16.92 -14.13
CA THR A 32 -7.94 -16.86 -12.68
C THR A 32 -7.99 -15.41 -12.20
N SER A 33 -8.11 -15.20 -10.88
CA SER A 33 -7.99 -13.86 -10.29
C SER A 33 -6.64 -13.20 -10.62
N GLU A 34 -5.57 -13.99 -10.72
CA GLU A 34 -4.24 -13.52 -11.14
C GLU A 34 -4.25 -13.07 -12.61
N ASP A 35 -4.91 -13.81 -13.50
CA ASP A 35 -5.03 -13.44 -14.91
C ASP A 35 -5.83 -12.14 -15.09
N THR A 36 -6.93 -11.97 -14.36
CA THR A 36 -7.76 -10.75 -14.43
C THR A 36 -7.10 -9.53 -13.78
N ALA A 37 -6.26 -9.73 -12.77
CA ALA A 37 -5.49 -8.65 -12.16
C ALA A 37 -4.48 -8.03 -13.14
N LEU A 38 -4.07 -8.80 -14.16
CA LEU A 38 -3.21 -8.30 -15.23
C LEU A 38 -3.97 -7.55 -16.33
N TRP A 39 -5.31 -7.53 -16.32
CA TRP A 39 -6.05 -6.82 -17.36
C TRP A 39 -5.90 -5.31 -17.20
N LYS A 40 -5.72 -4.59 -18.32
CA LYS A 40 -5.68 -3.12 -18.32
C LYS A 40 -7.00 -2.55 -17.78
N PRO A 41 -7.01 -1.35 -17.16
CA PRO A 41 -8.21 -0.78 -16.54
C PRO A 41 -9.45 -0.76 -17.46
N GLU A 42 -9.25 -0.45 -18.75
CA GLU A 42 -10.31 -0.43 -19.77
C GLU A 42 -10.91 -1.80 -20.10
N ALA A 43 -10.23 -2.89 -19.72
CA ALA A 43 -10.63 -4.27 -19.99
C ALA A 43 -11.22 -4.97 -18.76
N GLN A 44 -11.33 -4.31 -17.61
CA GLN A 44 -11.78 -4.94 -16.35
C GLN A 44 -13.22 -5.46 -16.42
N ASN A 45 -14.07 -4.87 -17.25
CA ASN A 45 -15.44 -5.34 -17.49
C ASN A 45 -15.59 -6.20 -18.76
N ALA A 46 -14.48 -6.69 -19.33
CA ALA A 46 -14.47 -7.53 -20.52
C ALA A 46 -15.30 -8.81 -20.32
N ALA A 47 -16.22 -9.06 -21.25
CA ALA A 47 -17.20 -10.13 -21.15
C ALA A 47 -17.01 -11.19 -22.24
N THR A 48 -17.17 -10.81 -23.50
CA THR A 48 -17.25 -11.74 -24.63
C THR A 48 -16.61 -11.14 -25.88
N ILE A 49 -15.88 -11.96 -26.63
CA ILE A 49 -15.38 -11.64 -27.96
C ILE A 49 -16.33 -12.25 -29.00
N PHE A 50 -16.86 -11.40 -29.89
CA PHE A 50 -17.60 -11.82 -31.06
C PHE A 50 -16.70 -11.74 -32.28
N TYR A 51 -16.75 -12.77 -33.12
CA TYR A 51 -16.00 -12.83 -34.37
C TYR A 51 -16.98 -12.95 -35.52
N ARG A 52 -16.68 -12.26 -36.63
CA ARG A 52 -17.41 -12.34 -37.89
C ARG A 52 -16.41 -12.52 -39.02
N GLN A 53 -16.70 -13.42 -39.97
CA GLN A 53 -15.90 -13.55 -41.17
C GLN A 53 -16.49 -12.70 -42.28
N ASN A 54 -15.66 -11.91 -42.94
CA ASN A 54 -16.02 -11.20 -44.16
C ASN A 54 -15.97 -12.18 -45.34
N SER A 55 -17.08 -12.34 -46.08
CA SER A 55 -17.20 -13.31 -47.18
C SER A 55 -16.43 -12.92 -48.44
N GLU A 56 -16.11 -11.64 -48.62
CA GLU A 56 -15.37 -11.15 -49.79
C GLU A 56 -13.86 -11.32 -49.59
N SER A 57 -13.35 -10.94 -48.43
CA SER A 57 -11.92 -11.00 -48.12
C SER A 57 -11.49 -12.30 -47.44
N ASN A 58 -12.44 -13.12 -46.97
CA ASN A 58 -12.23 -14.29 -46.10
C ASN A 58 -11.52 -13.98 -44.77
N ARG A 59 -11.42 -12.70 -44.39
CA ARG A 59 -10.79 -12.24 -43.14
C ARG A 59 -11.75 -12.32 -41.96
N TRP A 60 -11.20 -12.52 -40.77
CA TRP A 60 -11.96 -12.53 -39.53
C TRP A 60 -11.80 -11.19 -38.80
N GLU A 61 -12.92 -10.56 -38.51
CA GLU A 61 -13.02 -9.37 -37.66
C GLU A 61 -13.55 -9.79 -36.29
N GLY A 62 -13.21 -9.04 -35.26
CA GLY A 62 -13.76 -9.25 -33.93
C GLY A 62 -14.00 -7.98 -33.14
N ILE A 63 -14.92 -8.09 -32.19
CA ILE A 63 -15.17 -7.08 -31.15
C ILE A 63 -15.09 -7.75 -29.79
N LEU A 64 -14.39 -7.12 -28.85
CA LEU A 64 -14.44 -7.44 -27.43
C LEU A 64 -15.48 -6.51 -26.77
N THR A 65 -16.51 -7.09 -26.16
CA THR A 65 -17.55 -6.32 -25.47
C THR A 65 -17.30 -6.28 -23.97
N GLY A 66 -17.52 -5.13 -23.36
CA GLY A 66 -17.67 -4.97 -21.91
C GLY A 66 -19.13 -5.05 -21.49
N TYR A 67 -19.40 -5.49 -20.27
CA TYR A 67 -20.73 -5.45 -19.67
C TYR A 67 -20.69 -4.73 -18.32
N GLN A 68 -21.61 -3.79 -18.13
CA GLN A 68 -21.84 -3.13 -16.86
C GLN A 68 -23.30 -3.32 -16.43
N GLY A 69 -23.52 -3.60 -15.14
CA GLY A 69 -24.85 -3.64 -14.57
C GLY A 69 -25.47 -2.24 -14.51
N GLY A 70 -26.75 -2.13 -14.80
CA GLY A 70 -27.52 -0.90 -14.64
C GLY A 70 -27.81 -0.57 -13.17
N GLU A 71 -27.90 0.73 -12.88
CA GLU A 71 -28.39 1.25 -11.61
C GLU A 71 -29.93 1.17 -11.58
N THR A 72 -30.45 0.08 -11.04
CA THR A 72 -31.90 -0.22 -11.10
C THR A 72 -32.72 0.62 -10.10
N GLY A 73 -32.09 1.14 -9.05
CA GLY A 73 -32.78 1.80 -7.93
C GLY A 73 -33.62 0.84 -7.07
N CYS A 74 -33.56 -0.47 -7.33
CA CYS A 74 -34.28 -1.47 -6.56
C CYS A 74 -33.69 -1.60 -5.15
N PRO A 75 -34.48 -1.44 -4.08
CA PRO A 75 -34.00 -1.64 -2.73
C PRO A 75 -33.73 -3.12 -2.46
N ASP A 76 -32.92 -3.41 -1.44
CA ASP A 76 -32.80 -4.77 -0.95
C ASP A 76 -34.04 -5.15 -0.14
N TYR A 77 -34.83 -6.08 -0.68
CA TYR A 77 -36.05 -6.58 -0.05
C TYR A 77 -35.79 -7.71 0.97
N GLY A 78 -34.52 -8.04 1.24
CA GLY A 78 -34.12 -9.12 2.15
C GLY A 78 -34.43 -10.53 1.60
N THR A 79 -34.94 -10.63 0.37
CA THR A 79 -35.26 -11.88 -0.31
C THR A 79 -34.72 -11.82 -1.74
N SER A 80 -33.80 -12.73 -2.08
CA SER A 80 -33.12 -12.73 -3.39
C SER A 80 -34.08 -12.76 -4.58
N THR A 81 -35.23 -13.42 -4.45
CA THR A 81 -36.25 -13.50 -5.51
C THR A 81 -36.85 -12.14 -5.82
N ILE A 82 -37.21 -11.37 -4.79
CA ILE A 82 -37.86 -10.06 -4.96
C ILE A 82 -36.84 -9.03 -5.45
N THR A 83 -35.63 -9.04 -4.87
CA THR A 83 -34.54 -8.13 -5.28
C THR A 83 -34.15 -8.36 -6.75
N LYS A 84 -34.02 -9.63 -7.18
CA LYS A 84 -33.73 -9.96 -8.59
C LYS A 84 -34.91 -9.62 -9.51
N LEU A 85 -36.13 -9.98 -9.14
CA LEU A 85 -37.32 -9.68 -9.94
C LEU A 85 -37.48 -8.17 -10.20
N CYS A 86 -37.28 -7.33 -9.19
CA CYS A 86 -37.31 -5.88 -9.37
C CYS A 86 -36.30 -5.43 -10.43
N SER A 87 -35.06 -5.92 -10.33
CA SER A 87 -34.00 -5.59 -11.27
C SER A 87 -34.30 -6.11 -12.68
N ASP A 88 -34.80 -7.34 -12.80
CA ASP A 88 -35.16 -7.96 -14.07
C ASP A 88 -36.28 -7.18 -14.77
N LEU A 89 -37.35 -6.82 -14.04
CA LEU A 89 -38.44 -5.99 -14.57
C LEU A 89 -37.93 -4.63 -15.06
N TRP A 90 -36.98 -4.03 -14.36
CA TRP A 90 -36.34 -2.79 -14.78
C TRP A 90 -35.54 -2.95 -16.08
N TYR A 91 -34.83 -4.07 -16.26
CA TYR A 91 -34.14 -4.36 -17.53
C TYR A 91 -35.11 -4.64 -18.69
N LEU A 92 -36.26 -5.28 -18.42
CA LEU A 92 -37.25 -5.59 -19.46
C LEU A 92 -37.81 -4.35 -20.16
N GLU A 93 -37.86 -3.22 -19.46
CA GLU A 93 -38.28 -1.92 -20.04
C GLU A 93 -37.20 -1.27 -20.93
N ARG A 94 -35.98 -1.84 -20.98
CA ARG A 94 -34.79 -1.27 -21.63
C ARG A 94 -34.14 -2.24 -22.61
N LEU A 95 -34.87 -3.27 -23.06
CA LEU A 95 -34.36 -4.28 -23.98
C LEU A 95 -33.96 -3.71 -25.35
N ASP A 96 -34.51 -2.56 -25.72
CA ASP A 96 -34.21 -1.83 -26.96
C ASP A 96 -33.02 -0.86 -26.83
N GLN A 97 -32.37 -0.81 -25.68
CA GLN A 97 -31.26 0.12 -25.36
C GLN A 97 -30.01 -0.64 -24.87
N PRO A 98 -29.46 -1.59 -25.64
CA PRO A 98 -28.31 -2.40 -25.21
C PRO A 98 -27.05 -1.56 -24.94
N GLU A 99 -26.90 -0.41 -25.59
CA GLU A 99 -25.74 0.49 -25.45
C GLU A 99 -25.61 1.09 -24.05
N LEU A 100 -26.67 1.04 -23.21
CA LEU A 100 -26.59 1.43 -21.80
C LEU A 100 -25.75 0.46 -20.96
N PHE A 101 -25.67 -0.81 -21.37
CA PHE A 101 -25.11 -1.91 -20.59
C PHE A 101 -23.89 -2.55 -21.24
N VAL A 102 -23.76 -2.41 -22.56
CA VAL A 102 -22.72 -3.04 -23.36
C VAL A 102 -21.88 -1.98 -24.05
N SER A 103 -20.57 -2.07 -23.88
CA SER A 103 -19.59 -1.23 -24.59
C SER A 103 -18.71 -2.08 -25.49
N ILE A 104 -18.14 -1.47 -26.52
CA ILE A 104 -17.05 -2.09 -27.29
C ILE A 104 -15.74 -1.64 -26.64
N ILE A 105 -15.01 -2.57 -26.03
CA ILE A 105 -13.69 -2.33 -25.45
C ILE A 105 -12.66 -2.24 -26.58
N LYS A 106 -12.74 -3.15 -27.55
CA LYS A 106 -11.79 -3.19 -28.68
C LYS A 106 -12.40 -3.82 -29.92
N SER A 107 -12.18 -3.18 -31.07
CA SER A 107 -12.42 -3.75 -32.41
C SER A 107 -11.09 -4.14 -33.03
N PHE A 108 -11.04 -5.27 -33.74
CA PHE A 108 -9.80 -5.79 -34.33
C PHE A 108 -10.06 -6.68 -35.54
N GLU A 109 -9.01 -6.93 -36.32
CA GLU A 109 -8.98 -7.94 -37.36
C GLU A 109 -7.93 -9.00 -37.00
N LEU A 110 -8.24 -10.28 -37.22
CA LEU A 110 -7.27 -11.35 -37.03
C LEU A 110 -6.23 -11.34 -38.16
N PRO A 111 -4.97 -11.72 -37.87
CA PRO A 111 -3.94 -11.84 -38.89
C PRO A 111 -4.31 -12.83 -40.00
N GLU A 112 -3.62 -12.74 -41.14
CA GLU A 112 -3.86 -13.64 -42.27
C GLU A 112 -3.69 -15.11 -41.89
N GLY A 113 -4.66 -15.94 -42.27
CA GLY A 113 -4.65 -17.37 -41.96
C GLY A 113 -4.97 -17.72 -40.51
N VAL A 114 -5.18 -16.73 -39.62
CA VAL A 114 -5.56 -16.96 -38.23
C VAL A 114 -7.08 -17.01 -38.11
N THR A 115 -7.59 -18.02 -37.42
CA THR A 115 -9.01 -18.19 -37.14
C THR A 115 -9.31 -17.97 -35.65
N PRO A 116 -10.56 -17.67 -35.27
CA PRO A 116 -10.94 -17.56 -33.86
C PRO A 116 -10.59 -18.80 -33.03
N LYS A 117 -10.52 -19.99 -33.66
CA LYS A 117 -10.15 -21.24 -32.99
C LYS A 117 -8.69 -21.27 -32.56
N ASP A 118 -7.82 -20.55 -33.25
CA ASP A 118 -6.40 -20.47 -32.90
C ASP A 118 -6.18 -19.68 -31.61
N TRP A 119 -7.04 -18.69 -31.36
CA TRP A 119 -7.06 -17.92 -30.11
C TRP A 119 -7.81 -18.62 -28.97
N ALA A 120 -8.64 -19.62 -29.29
CA ALA A 120 -9.36 -20.44 -28.32
C ALA A 120 -8.59 -21.71 -27.86
N ARG A 121 -7.33 -21.88 -28.27
CA ARG A 121 -6.53 -23.06 -27.89
C ARG A 121 -6.09 -22.96 -26.42
N PRO A 122 -5.97 -24.10 -25.71
CA PRO A 122 -5.37 -24.12 -24.38
C PRO A 122 -3.99 -23.43 -24.37
N GLY A 123 -3.75 -22.61 -23.35
CA GLY A 123 -2.51 -21.83 -23.21
C GLY A 123 -2.46 -20.55 -24.05
N VAL A 124 -3.49 -20.24 -24.83
CA VAL A 124 -3.60 -18.94 -25.53
C VAL A 124 -4.55 -18.03 -24.75
N ASP A 125 -4.02 -16.91 -24.31
CA ASP A 125 -4.79 -15.85 -23.66
C ASP A 125 -5.21 -14.81 -24.72
N PRO A 126 -6.52 -14.71 -25.05
CA PRO A 126 -7.00 -13.74 -26.03
C PRO A 126 -6.81 -12.30 -25.55
N MET A 127 -6.79 -12.03 -24.25
CA MET A 127 -6.58 -10.68 -23.72
C MET A 127 -5.14 -10.22 -23.97
N LYS A 128 -4.16 -11.12 -23.84
CA LYS A 128 -2.77 -10.86 -24.27
C LYS A 128 -2.66 -10.66 -25.78
N LYS A 129 -3.37 -11.45 -26.59
CA LYS A 129 -3.39 -11.27 -28.06
C LYS A 129 -3.97 -9.92 -28.49
N LEU A 130 -4.89 -9.40 -27.68
CA LEU A 130 -5.48 -8.09 -27.86
C LEU A 130 -4.66 -6.95 -27.26
N ASP A 131 -3.49 -7.22 -26.66
CA ASP A 131 -2.72 -6.21 -25.92
C ASP A 131 -3.59 -5.49 -24.86
N LEU A 132 -4.35 -6.28 -24.10
CA LEU A 132 -5.21 -5.82 -23.00
C LEU A 132 -4.78 -6.40 -21.65
N CYS A 133 -3.59 -6.99 -21.60
CA CYS A 133 -2.91 -7.34 -20.36
C CYS A 133 -1.69 -6.45 -20.17
N LEU A 134 -1.38 -6.11 -18.91
CA LEU A 134 -0.11 -5.52 -18.50
C LEU A 134 1.03 -6.49 -18.85
N ILE A 135 2.13 -5.95 -19.35
CA ILE A 135 3.29 -6.74 -19.75
C ILE A 135 4.17 -6.94 -18.50
N LYS A 136 4.90 -8.05 -18.42
CA LYS A 136 5.79 -8.35 -17.27
C LYS A 136 6.84 -7.25 -16.99
N SER A 137 7.20 -6.45 -18.00
CA SER A 137 8.05 -5.25 -17.86
C SER A 137 7.40 -4.15 -17.02
N ASP A 138 6.07 -4.07 -17.02
CA ASP A 138 5.32 -3.05 -16.28
C ASP A 138 5.37 -3.36 -14.77
N ILE A 139 5.38 -4.64 -14.41
CA ILE A 139 5.58 -5.15 -13.04
C ILE A 139 7.03 -4.91 -12.55
N GLU A 140 8.02 -5.00 -13.44
CA GLU A 140 9.42 -4.65 -13.10
C GLU A 140 9.63 -3.11 -13.02
N SER A 141 8.80 -2.32 -13.71
CA SER A 141 8.91 -0.86 -13.72
C SER A 141 8.43 -0.19 -12.43
N GLU A 142 7.49 -0.81 -11.70
CA GLU A 142 6.93 -0.21 -10.48
C GLU A 142 7.91 -0.19 -9.30
N PRO A 143 8.60 -1.29 -8.94
CA PRO A 143 9.67 -1.23 -7.95
C PRO A 143 10.75 -0.20 -8.34
N ILE A 144 11.13 -0.15 -9.62
CA ILE A 144 12.10 0.83 -10.12
C ILE A 144 11.59 2.27 -9.97
N PHE A 145 10.29 2.51 -10.19
CA PHE A 145 9.66 3.81 -9.97
C PHE A 145 9.77 4.24 -8.50
N TRP A 146 9.41 3.36 -7.56
CA TRP A 146 9.51 3.65 -6.12
C TRP A 146 10.95 3.86 -5.66
N MET A 147 11.89 3.03 -6.14
CA MET A 147 13.32 3.22 -5.92
C MET A 147 13.78 4.59 -6.43
N SER A 148 13.32 5.00 -7.63
CA SER A 148 13.68 6.27 -8.25
C SER A 148 13.07 7.48 -7.52
N LEU A 149 11.83 7.35 -7.02
CA LEU A 149 11.18 8.37 -6.19
C LEU A 149 11.96 8.60 -4.90
N ALA A 150 12.36 7.52 -4.23
CA ALA A 150 13.15 7.58 -3.02
C ALA A 150 14.57 8.12 -3.26
N ASP A 151 15.22 7.72 -4.36
CA ASP A 151 16.53 8.26 -4.75
C ASP A 151 16.45 9.76 -5.07
N LYS A 152 15.33 10.23 -5.64
CA LYS A 152 15.07 11.65 -5.86
C LYS A 152 14.85 12.40 -4.54
N ALA A 153 14.20 11.80 -3.54
CA ALA A 153 14.08 12.36 -2.20
C ALA A 153 15.47 12.48 -1.55
N ALA A 154 16.28 11.43 -1.62
CA ALA A 154 17.65 11.42 -1.12
C ALA A 154 18.51 12.50 -1.79
N THR A 155 18.47 12.59 -3.12
CA THR A 155 19.21 13.63 -3.87
C THR A 155 18.80 15.03 -3.42
N THR A 156 17.48 15.28 -3.36
CA THR A 156 16.93 16.58 -2.92
C THR A 156 17.36 16.93 -1.50
N ALA A 157 17.38 15.94 -0.60
CA ALA A 157 17.76 16.13 0.79
C ALA A 157 19.26 16.38 0.96
N ILE A 158 20.11 15.58 0.32
CA ILE A 158 21.57 15.72 0.39
C ILE A 158 22.01 17.06 -0.20
N ASP A 159 21.44 17.48 -1.34
CA ASP A 159 21.73 18.80 -1.92
C ASP A 159 21.40 19.94 -0.95
N ARG A 160 20.26 19.84 -0.25
CA ARG A 160 19.85 20.83 0.75
C ARG A 160 20.73 20.82 1.99
N LEU A 161 21.13 19.64 2.49
CA LEU A 161 22.05 19.53 3.62
C LEU A 161 23.42 20.12 3.27
N ASN A 162 23.97 19.78 2.10
CA ASN A 162 25.27 20.27 1.63
C ASN A 162 25.33 21.77 1.40
N ASN A 163 24.20 22.44 1.13
CA ASN A 163 24.15 23.91 1.06
C ASN A 163 24.41 24.59 2.41
N THR A 164 24.32 23.86 3.52
CA THR A 164 24.51 24.40 4.89
C THR A 164 25.79 23.87 5.55
N SER A 165 26.05 22.57 5.40
CA SER A 165 27.20 21.87 5.96
C SER A 165 27.49 20.65 5.10
N ASN A 166 28.77 20.35 4.84
CA ASN A 166 29.13 19.11 4.13
C ASN A 166 28.57 17.90 4.89
N THR A 167 27.69 17.16 4.23
CA THR A 167 27.04 15.97 4.79
C THR A 167 28.06 14.85 4.87
N ASP A 168 28.21 14.27 6.06
CA ASP A 168 28.89 13.00 6.23
C ASP A 168 27.85 11.88 6.16
N GLU A 169 27.85 11.16 5.04
CA GLU A 169 26.92 10.06 4.76
C GLU A 169 26.97 8.97 5.85
N THR A 170 28.13 8.79 6.52
CA THR A 170 28.25 7.80 7.61
C THR A 170 27.51 8.20 8.88
N ASN A 171 27.14 9.48 8.99
CA ASN A 171 26.41 10.08 10.09
C ASN A 171 24.95 10.40 9.74
N LEU A 172 24.45 9.88 8.62
CA LEU A 172 23.07 10.09 8.20
C LEU A 172 22.12 9.07 8.86
N ILE A 173 20.98 9.56 9.34
CA ILE A 173 19.80 8.77 9.70
C ILE A 173 18.72 9.07 8.68
N VAL A 174 18.10 8.02 8.17
CA VAL A 174 16.96 8.07 7.26
C VAL A 174 15.76 7.43 7.95
N LEU A 175 14.67 8.19 8.08
CA LEU A 175 13.39 7.68 8.56
C LEU A 175 12.36 7.75 7.43
N THR A 176 11.45 6.80 7.38
CA THR A 176 10.35 6.79 6.42
C THR A 176 9.19 5.96 6.93
N ASN A 177 7.99 6.14 6.40
CA ASN A 177 6.89 5.18 6.53
C ASN A 177 6.70 4.32 5.27
N ALA A 178 7.67 4.32 4.35
CA ALA A 178 7.68 3.44 3.17
C ALA A 178 7.53 1.97 3.58
N GLY A 179 6.79 1.21 2.78
CA GLY A 179 6.40 -0.17 3.08
C GLY A 179 5.11 -0.28 3.90
N TYR A 180 4.73 0.76 4.64
CA TYR A 180 3.42 0.87 5.27
C TYR A 180 2.47 1.75 4.47
N ALA A 181 2.89 2.97 4.12
CA ALA A 181 2.09 3.89 3.32
C ALA A 181 1.85 3.32 1.91
N MET A 182 0.62 3.44 1.43
CA MET A 182 0.22 3.01 0.10
C MET A 182 -0.27 4.19 -0.72
N ILE A 183 0.07 4.22 -2.01
CA ILE A 183 -0.42 5.23 -2.95
C ILE A 183 -1.20 4.50 -4.03
N ASN A 184 -2.46 4.90 -4.22
CA ASN A 184 -3.38 4.28 -5.20
C ASN A 184 -3.53 2.75 -5.05
N GLY A 185 -3.35 2.20 -3.84
CA GLY A 185 -3.41 0.76 -3.60
C GLY A 185 -2.11 0.01 -3.88
N HIS A 186 -1.03 0.71 -4.22
CA HIS A 186 0.29 0.15 -4.47
C HIS A 186 1.21 0.26 -3.25
N SER A 187 2.05 -0.75 -3.05
CA SER A 187 3.06 -0.78 -1.97
C SER A 187 4.21 0.16 -2.29
N THR A 188 4.68 0.88 -1.29
CA THR A 188 5.84 1.79 -1.41
C THR A 188 7.14 1.15 -0.90
N GLU A 189 7.14 -0.16 -0.62
CA GLU A 189 8.25 -0.90 0.01
C GLU A 189 9.57 -0.77 -0.77
N ALA A 190 9.51 -0.75 -2.11
CA ALA A 190 10.69 -0.58 -2.95
C ALA A 190 11.39 0.79 -2.78
N CYS A 191 10.76 1.77 -2.14
CA CYS A 191 11.46 2.98 -1.71
C CYS A 191 12.59 2.67 -0.71
N LEU A 192 12.48 1.62 0.11
CA LEU A 192 13.53 1.23 1.04
C LEU A 192 14.81 0.83 0.33
N ASP A 193 14.71 0.19 -0.84
CA ASP A 193 15.87 -0.13 -1.68
C ASP A 193 16.47 1.12 -2.31
N GLY A 194 15.63 2.06 -2.77
CA GLY A 194 16.08 3.36 -3.29
C GLY A 194 16.78 4.23 -2.24
N LEU A 195 16.35 4.14 -0.98
CA LEU A 195 16.97 4.83 0.15
C LEU A 195 18.30 4.22 0.58
N GLN A 196 18.64 3.01 0.15
CA GLN A 196 19.92 2.34 0.44
C GLN A 196 21.00 2.64 -0.63
N SER A 197 20.84 3.74 -1.37
CA SER A 197 21.77 4.12 -2.44
C SER A 197 23.12 4.63 -1.92
N GLU A 198 24.10 4.73 -2.82
CA GLU A 198 25.44 5.29 -2.53
C GLU A 198 25.39 6.72 -1.96
N LYS A 199 24.27 7.46 -2.13
CA LYS A 199 24.11 8.83 -1.63
C LYS A 199 23.86 8.89 -0.14
N THR A 200 23.15 7.91 0.41
CA THR A 200 22.75 7.87 1.82
C THR A 200 23.61 6.90 2.61
N LYS A 201 24.02 5.79 1.99
CA LYS A 201 24.63 4.61 2.63
C LYS A 201 23.83 4.07 3.83
N ALA A 202 22.59 4.52 3.96
CA ALA A 202 21.73 4.21 5.09
C ALA A 202 21.11 2.84 4.87
N THR A 203 21.21 1.93 5.84
CA THR A 203 20.69 0.55 5.70
C THR A 203 19.93 0.12 6.95
N VAL A 204 18.96 -0.77 6.77
CA VAL A 204 18.19 -1.36 7.87
C VAL A 204 19.12 -2.09 8.85
N GLY A 205 20.10 -2.84 8.33
CA GLY A 205 21.03 -3.61 9.16
C GLY A 205 21.95 -2.77 10.06
N THR A 206 22.25 -1.53 9.67
CA THR A 206 23.05 -0.60 10.48
C THR A 206 22.19 0.31 11.37
N ASN A 207 20.86 0.19 11.30
CA ASN A 207 19.89 1.09 11.92
C ASN A 207 20.06 2.56 11.54
N SER A 208 20.66 2.84 10.39
CA SER A 208 20.72 4.17 9.80
C SER A 208 19.55 4.42 8.85
N LEU A 209 18.85 3.38 8.39
CA LEU A 209 17.52 3.46 7.77
C LEU A 209 16.50 2.76 8.68
N VAL A 210 15.46 3.48 9.10
CA VAL A 210 14.39 2.94 9.96
C VAL A 210 13.03 3.25 9.35
N ASP A 211 12.32 2.21 8.91
CA ASP A 211 10.93 2.26 8.49
C ASP A 211 10.00 2.30 9.71
N LEU A 212 9.11 3.27 9.82
CA LEU A 212 8.23 3.46 10.96
C LEU A 212 6.83 3.00 10.64
N HIS A 213 6.25 2.20 11.54
CA HIS A 213 4.89 1.70 11.42
C HIS A 213 3.90 2.85 11.16
N SER A 214 2.97 2.64 10.24
CA SER A 214 2.01 3.64 9.83
C SER A 214 0.74 3.00 9.28
N ALA A 215 -0.37 3.73 9.29
CA ALA A 215 -1.56 3.28 8.61
C ALA A 215 -1.37 3.38 7.09
N PRO A 216 -1.92 2.45 6.28
CA PRO A 216 -1.69 2.43 4.83
C PRO A 216 -2.16 3.69 4.09
N ASN A 217 -3.12 4.42 4.65
CA ASN A 217 -3.68 5.62 4.04
C ASN A 217 -2.93 6.92 4.39
N GLN A 218 -1.82 6.83 5.13
CA GLN A 218 -1.02 8.02 5.46
C GLN A 218 -0.18 8.47 4.26
N PRO A 219 0.12 9.78 4.14
CA PRO A 219 1.07 10.27 3.13
C PRO A 219 2.42 9.56 3.23
N LEU A 220 3.01 9.23 2.09
CA LEU A 220 4.39 8.72 2.03
C LEU A 220 5.36 9.87 2.30
N TRP A 221 6.32 9.65 3.20
CA TRP A 221 7.33 10.65 3.53
C TRP A 221 8.71 10.04 3.77
N PHE A 222 9.72 10.89 3.62
CA PHE A 222 11.14 10.59 3.84
C PHE A 222 11.75 11.68 4.71
N PHE A 223 12.61 11.30 5.64
CA PHE A 223 13.30 12.22 6.53
C PHE A 223 14.77 11.87 6.61
N PHE A 224 15.62 12.86 6.46
CA PHE A 224 17.08 12.73 6.43
C PHE A 224 17.66 13.60 7.53
N TYR A 225 18.50 13.05 8.39
CA TYR A 225 19.04 13.73 9.57
C TYR A 225 20.54 13.48 9.70
N GLU A 226 21.34 14.54 9.67
CA GLU A 226 22.78 14.46 9.88
C GLU A 226 23.08 14.64 11.38
N LYS A 227 23.61 13.58 12.01
CA LYS A 227 23.73 13.46 13.47
C LYS A 227 24.57 14.59 14.11
N ASN A 228 25.63 15.04 13.45
CA ASN A 228 26.59 15.95 14.08
C ASN A 228 26.03 17.38 14.14
N SER A 229 25.58 17.89 13.00
CA SER A 229 25.03 19.23 12.83
C SER A 229 23.62 19.36 13.40
N GLY A 230 22.83 18.27 13.37
CA GLY A 230 21.42 18.36 13.69
C GLY A 230 20.53 18.77 12.51
N ASN A 231 21.13 19.06 11.36
CA ASN A 231 20.41 19.50 10.17
C ASN A 231 19.61 18.34 9.59
N SER A 232 18.40 18.66 9.13
CA SER A 232 17.47 17.67 8.61
C SER A 232 16.65 18.19 7.44
N VAL A 233 16.21 17.25 6.61
CA VAL A 233 15.29 17.50 5.50
C VAL A 233 14.13 16.51 5.56
N TYR A 234 12.91 17.04 5.49
CA TYR A 234 11.67 16.28 5.37
C TYR A 234 11.10 16.43 3.95
N CYS A 235 10.80 15.30 3.31
CA CYS A 235 10.16 15.23 2.01
C CYS A 235 8.81 14.49 2.16
N GLU A 236 7.71 15.13 1.80
CA GLU A 236 6.38 14.50 1.75
C GLU A 236 5.97 14.36 0.29
N VAL A 237 5.57 13.15 -0.12
CA VAL A 237 5.17 12.86 -1.49
C VAL A 237 3.79 13.43 -1.75
N ASP A 238 3.66 14.11 -2.89
CA ASP A 238 2.38 14.56 -3.42
C ASP A 238 1.73 13.42 -4.19
N SER A 239 0.91 12.62 -3.51
CA SER A 239 0.26 11.45 -4.11
C SER A 239 -0.63 11.79 -5.31
N THR A 240 -1.09 13.05 -5.43
CA THR A 240 -1.90 13.49 -6.57
C THR A 240 -1.11 13.60 -7.88
N LYS A 241 0.22 13.67 -7.79
CA LYS A 241 1.12 13.69 -8.95
C LYS A 241 1.63 12.32 -9.37
N ILE A 242 1.26 11.27 -8.63
CA ILE A 242 1.74 9.91 -8.86
C ILE A 242 0.69 9.17 -9.69
N ASP A 243 0.97 9.00 -10.98
CA ASP A 243 0.14 8.24 -11.91
C ASP A 243 0.77 6.86 -12.16
N LEU A 244 0.19 5.85 -11.53
CA LEU A 244 0.59 4.44 -11.66
C LEU A 244 -0.28 3.67 -12.65
N ALA A 245 -1.27 4.32 -13.27
CA ALA A 245 -2.20 3.66 -14.20
C ALA A 245 -1.64 3.58 -15.63
N THR A 246 -0.50 4.21 -15.90
CA THR A 246 0.12 4.24 -17.22
C THR A 246 1.10 3.10 -17.43
N ALA A 247 1.15 2.54 -18.65
CA ALA A 247 2.12 1.52 -19.03
C ALA A 247 3.58 2.01 -19.03
N GLN A 248 3.82 3.31 -18.84
CA GLN A 248 5.15 3.90 -18.75
C GLN A 248 5.22 4.81 -17.52
N LEU A 249 5.56 4.20 -16.38
CA LEU A 249 5.78 4.93 -15.14
C LEU A 249 6.89 5.96 -15.33
N SER A 250 6.54 7.22 -15.16
CA SER A 250 7.47 8.34 -15.25
C SER A 250 7.44 9.13 -13.95
N LEU A 251 8.63 9.40 -13.40
CA LEU A 251 8.74 10.14 -12.17
C LEU A 251 8.46 11.63 -12.43
N PRO A 252 7.52 12.28 -11.71
CA PRO A 252 7.28 13.70 -11.86
C PRO A 252 8.53 14.53 -11.56
N ASP A 253 8.67 15.69 -12.22
CA ASP A 253 9.78 16.61 -11.98
C ASP A 253 9.84 17.11 -10.53
N VAL A 254 8.68 17.37 -9.92
CA VAL A 254 8.55 17.78 -8.51
C VAL A 254 7.50 16.89 -7.83
N PRO A 255 7.89 15.70 -7.34
CA PRO A 255 6.95 14.73 -6.79
C PRO A 255 6.57 15.01 -5.32
N PHE A 256 7.14 16.04 -4.70
CA PHE A 256 6.94 16.35 -3.28
C PHE A 256 5.99 17.53 -3.09
N SER A 257 5.05 17.39 -2.15
CA SER A 257 4.19 18.47 -1.67
C SER A 257 4.90 19.35 -0.65
N LYS A 258 5.86 18.77 0.09
CA LYS A 258 6.72 19.47 1.05
C LYS A 258 8.16 19.03 0.89
N VAL A 259 9.06 20.00 0.93
CA VAL A 259 10.49 19.78 1.12
C VAL A 259 10.97 20.83 2.12
N LEU A 260 11.16 20.43 3.37
CA LEU A 260 11.35 21.35 4.49
C LEU A 260 12.66 21.05 5.20
N PHE A 261 13.36 22.09 5.63
CA PHE A 261 14.66 22.00 6.29
C PHE A 261 14.54 22.54 7.71
N TYR A 262 15.02 21.77 8.69
CA TYR A 262 15.06 22.19 10.09
C TYR A 262 16.31 21.64 10.76
N ASN A 263 16.81 22.35 11.78
CA ASN A 263 17.72 21.76 12.74
C ASN A 263 16.90 21.24 13.95
N ILE A 264 16.95 19.93 14.21
CA ILE A 264 16.10 19.28 15.22
C ILE A 264 16.92 18.63 16.35
N LYS A 265 18.21 18.96 16.47
CA LYS A 265 19.07 18.38 17.49
C LYS A 265 18.63 18.82 18.87
N ALA A 266 18.35 17.84 19.73
CA ALA A 266 17.85 18.05 21.08
C ALA A 266 18.99 18.41 22.04
N ASP A 267 19.51 19.63 21.93
CA ASP A 267 20.55 20.17 22.81
C ASP A 267 20.30 21.64 23.17
N THR A 268 21.17 22.18 24.04
CA THR A 268 21.10 23.54 24.57
C THR A 268 21.50 24.63 23.57
N GLU A 269 21.89 24.28 22.35
CA GLU A 269 22.30 25.23 21.30
C GLU A 269 21.29 25.28 20.14
N HIS A 270 20.50 24.22 19.97
CA HIS A 270 19.58 24.05 18.84
C HIS A 270 18.12 24.01 19.32
N LEU A 271 17.50 22.83 19.42
CA LEU A 271 16.06 22.71 19.64
C LEU A 271 15.60 23.33 20.96
N TYR A 272 16.39 23.22 22.04
CA TYR A 272 16.01 23.81 23.34
C TYR A 272 16.26 25.32 23.39
N ALA A 273 17.32 25.81 22.73
CA ALA A 273 17.61 27.25 22.67
C ALA A 273 16.63 28.01 21.78
N ASN A 274 16.12 27.36 20.73
CA ASN A 274 15.24 27.96 19.74
C ASN A 274 13.80 27.47 19.87
N PHE A 275 13.37 27.08 21.08
CA PHE A 275 12.06 26.48 21.30
C PHE A 275 10.92 27.34 20.77
N GLU A 276 10.95 28.67 20.92
CA GLU A 276 9.88 29.55 20.41
C GLU A 276 9.75 29.51 18.88
N TYR A 277 10.89 29.56 18.18
CA TYR A 277 10.94 29.44 16.72
C TYR A 277 10.50 28.05 16.25
N ALA A 278 11.03 27.00 16.89
CA ALA A 278 10.62 25.63 16.63
C ALA A 278 9.11 25.45 16.93
N ASN A 279 8.58 26.06 17.97
CA ASN A 279 7.17 25.98 18.33
C ASN A 279 6.29 26.54 17.22
N GLN A 280 6.66 27.67 16.62
CA GLN A 280 5.87 28.27 15.56
C GLN A 280 5.99 27.48 14.24
N ASP A 281 7.20 27.31 13.71
CA ASP A 281 7.38 26.77 12.36
C ASP A 281 7.36 25.25 12.28
N LEU A 282 7.78 24.55 13.33
CA LEU A 282 7.83 23.09 13.34
C LEU A 282 6.57 22.49 13.99
N PHE A 283 6.21 22.92 15.21
CA PHE A 283 5.14 22.28 15.96
C PHE A 283 3.73 22.82 15.63
N ILE A 284 3.52 24.13 15.63
CA ILE A 284 2.21 24.75 15.35
C ILE A 284 1.87 24.63 13.86
N ASN A 285 2.81 24.97 12.98
CA ASN A 285 2.61 24.91 11.52
C ASN A 285 2.71 23.50 10.95
N LYS A 286 3.00 22.49 11.78
CA LYS A 286 3.18 21.09 11.37
C LYS A 286 4.22 20.95 10.26
N GLY A 287 5.45 21.36 10.58
CA GLY A 287 6.59 21.33 9.66
C GLY A 287 6.90 19.93 9.11
N PHE A 288 6.42 18.85 9.73
CA PHE A 288 6.52 17.47 9.23
C PHE A 288 5.14 16.85 8.97
N GLY A 289 4.12 17.66 8.71
CA GLY A 289 2.78 17.17 8.36
C GLY A 289 2.06 16.43 9.48
N GLY A 290 2.43 16.64 10.75
CA GLY A 290 1.91 15.88 11.89
C GLY A 290 2.84 14.77 12.39
N ASN A 291 3.99 14.56 11.72
CA ASN A 291 4.98 13.57 12.12
C ASN A 291 6.03 14.12 13.10
N GLU A 292 5.84 15.32 13.67
CA GLU A 292 6.87 16.01 14.45
C GLU A 292 7.32 15.17 15.64
N PHE A 293 6.37 14.70 16.46
CA PHE A 293 6.71 13.88 17.63
C PHE A 293 7.35 12.55 17.24
N ARG A 294 6.84 11.90 16.19
CA ARG A 294 7.37 10.65 15.62
C ARG A 294 8.83 10.79 15.19
N ILE A 295 9.11 11.77 14.34
CA ILE A 295 10.41 11.95 13.70
C ILE A 295 11.44 12.46 14.71
N ILE A 296 11.11 13.53 15.46
CA ILE A 296 12.08 14.22 16.31
C ILE A 296 12.57 13.30 17.43
N THR A 297 11.66 12.53 18.05
CA THR A 297 12.00 11.65 19.16
C THR A 297 12.88 10.49 18.71
N ILE A 298 12.57 9.86 17.58
CA ILE A 298 13.32 8.72 17.04
C ILE A 298 14.67 9.16 16.48
N ALA A 299 14.73 10.24 15.69
CA ALA A 299 15.98 10.72 15.10
C ALA A 299 17.02 11.06 16.19
N ASN A 300 16.60 11.75 17.25
CA ASN A 300 17.48 12.07 18.38
C ASN A 300 17.89 10.82 19.17
N ALA A 301 17.00 9.84 19.33
CA ALA A 301 17.35 8.57 19.98
C ALA A 301 18.40 7.77 19.18
N LEU A 302 18.22 7.65 17.87
CA LEU A 302 19.16 6.96 16.99
C LEU A 302 20.54 7.64 16.97
N ALA A 303 20.60 8.98 17.10
CA ALA A 303 21.87 9.69 17.23
C ALA A 303 22.65 9.33 18.50
N LEU A 304 21.97 8.81 19.54
CA LEU A 304 22.58 8.31 20.77
C LEU A 304 22.99 6.83 20.69
N ASN A 305 22.88 6.18 19.52
CA ASN A 305 23.21 4.77 19.31
C ASN A 305 22.48 3.83 20.30
N VAL A 306 21.18 4.05 20.46
CA VAL A 306 20.32 3.23 21.32
C VAL A 306 20.34 1.74 20.96
N PRO A 307 20.07 0.84 21.93
CA PRO A 307 20.02 -0.60 21.68
C PRO A 307 19.03 -1.01 20.58
N HIS A 308 19.43 -1.98 19.74
CA HIS A 308 18.62 -2.43 18.60
C HIS A 308 17.20 -2.90 18.98
N ASP A 309 17.03 -3.53 20.13
CA ASP A 309 15.72 -3.95 20.58
C ASP A 309 14.82 -2.79 21.03
N LEU A 310 15.38 -1.72 21.62
CA LEU A 310 14.64 -0.47 21.81
C LEU A 310 14.18 0.12 20.46
N ILE A 311 15.03 0.02 19.43
CA ILE A 311 14.65 0.43 18.06
C ILE A 311 13.42 -0.34 17.61
N LYS A 312 13.38 -1.66 17.78
CA LYS A 312 12.19 -2.47 17.43
C LYS A 312 10.93 -2.02 18.17
N ALA A 313 11.04 -1.66 19.44
CA ALA A 313 9.90 -1.18 20.22
C ALA A 313 9.30 0.13 19.65
N PHE A 314 10.12 1.17 19.44
CA PHE A 314 9.60 2.43 18.88
C PHE A 314 9.33 2.36 17.37
N GLN A 315 9.94 1.41 16.65
CA GLN A 315 9.66 1.16 15.24
C GLN A 315 8.21 0.70 15.06
N TYR A 316 7.75 -0.19 15.94
CA TYR A 316 6.37 -0.67 15.97
C TYR A 316 5.40 0.33 16.59
N HIS A 317 5.78 0.96 17.72
CA HIS A 317 4.95 1.97 18.39
C HIS A 317 4.82 3.27 17.58
N ASP A 318 5.71 3.47 16.61
CA ASP A 318 5.77 4.59 15.67
C ASP A 318 6.38 5.90 16.17
N HIS A 319 6.72 6.01 17.44
CA HIS A 319 7.45 7.13 18.04
C HIS A 319 8.13 6.69 19.33
N LEU A 320 9.08 7.48 19.83
CA LEU A 320 9.66 7.26 21.15
C LEU A 320 9.03 8.22 22.17
N CYS A 321 8.38 7.66 23.19
CA CYS A 321 7.85 8.42 24.32
C CYS A 321 8.26 7.79 25.66
N PRO A 322 8.09 8.50 26.80
CA PRO A 322 8.39 7.94 28.12
C PRO A 322 7.68 6.61 28.40
N GLY A 323 6.50 6.38 27.82
CA GLY A 323 5.78 5.11 27.99
C GLY A 323 6.44 3.93 27.27
N VAL A 324 6.91 4.11 26.04
CA VAL A 324 7.71 3.08 25.34
C VAL A 324 8.97 2.77 26.13
N THR A 325 9.67 3.81 26.62
CA THR A 325 10.86 3.65 27.47
C THR A 325 10.53 2.87 28.75
N ALA A 326 9.42 3.17 29.41
CA ALA A 326 8.97 2.42 30.59
C ALA A 326 8.72 0.94 30.26
N GLY A 327 8.06 0.64 29.14
CA GLY A 327 7.85 -0.74 28.67
C GLY A 327 9.16 -1.47 28.41
N TYR A 328 10.12 -0.83 27.74
CA TYR A 328 11.46 -1.38 27.53
C TYR A 328 12.17 -1.70 28.85
N LEU A 329 12.16 -0.77 29.81
CA LEU A 329 12.76 -0.97 31.14
C LEU A 329 12.09 -2.12 31.92
N ILE A 330 10.75 -2.20 31.88
CA ILE A 330 9.99 -3.31 32.47
C ILE A 330 10.42 -4.64 31.87
N VAL A 331 10.50 -4.73 30.53
CA VAL A 331 10.93 -5.96 29.86
C VAL A 331 12.35 -6.34 30.26
N LYS A 332 13.29 -5.39 30.31
CA LYS A 332 14.67 -5.66 30.75
C LYS A 332 14.71 -6.16 32.19
N TYR A 333 13.90 -5.59 33.07
CA TYR A 333 13.79 -6.06 34.44
C TYR A 333 13.24 -7.49 34.53
N VAL A 334 12.15 -7.79 33.82
CA VAL A 334 11.55 -9.13 33.79
C VAL A 334 12.52 -10.17 33.22
N GLN A 335 13.23 -9.84 32.14
CA GLN A 335 14.24 -10.73 31.56
C GLN A 335 15.40 -11.01 32.52
N ALA A 336 15.80 -10.03 33.33
CA ALA A 336 16.89 -10.18 34.30
C ALA A 336 16.48 -10.94 35.56
N HIS A 337 15.25 -10.76 36.04
CA HIS A 337 14.80 -11.24 37.36
C HIS A 337 13.80 -12.40 37.31
N TYR A 338 13.17 -12.63 36.16
CA TYR A 338 12.19 -13.69 35.95
C TYR A 338 12.33 -14.28 34.53
N PRO A 339 13.52 -14.80 34.16
CA PRO A 339 13.76 -15.35 32.83
C PRO A 339 12.94 -16.62 32.57
N LEU A 340 12.66 -16.87 31.30
CA LEU A 340 12.13 -18.15 30.84
C LEU A 340 13.19 -19.25 31.03
N ASN A 341 12.79 -20.46 31.42
CA ASN A 341 13.74 -21.54 31.73
C ASN A 341 14.21 -22.27 30.47
N ASN A 342 13.41 -22.27 29.41
CA ASN A 342 13.70 -22.96 28.16
C ASN A 342 12.98 -22.29 26.97
N ILE A 343 13.26 -22.78 25.76
CA ILE A 343 12.76 -22.20 24.50
C ILE A 343 11.24 -22.40 24.25
N TYR A 344 10.57 -23.22 25.06
CA TYR A 344 9.13 -23.49 24.97
C TYR A 344 8.32 -22.69 26.01
N ASP A 345 8.97 -22.20 27.05
CA ASP A 345 8.34 -21.31 28.02
C ASP A 345 7.93 -20.01 27.31
N LYS A 346 6.85 -19.39 27.77
CA LYS A 346 6.37 -18.11 27.25
C LYS A 346 5.80 -17.26 28.37
N TYR A 347 5.89 -15.95 28.21
CA TYR A 347 5.14 -15.03 29.05
C TYR A 347 3.67 -14.98 28.58
N PHE A 348 2.77 -14.87 29.54
CA PHE A 348 1.44 -14.29 29.33
C PHE A 348 1.41 -12.95 30.06
N VAL A 349 1.12 -11.88 29.34
CA VAL A 349 1.06 -10.53 29.90
C VAL A 349 -0.39 -10.10 30.00
N LEU A 350 -0.82 -9.77 31.22
CA LEU A 350 -2.09 -9.09 31.46
C LEU A 350 -1.82 -7.62 31.75
N SER A 351 -2.24 -6.74 30.85
CA SER A 351 -2.00 -5.31 30.99
C SER A 351 -3.16 -4.58 31.65
N MET A 352 -2.85 -3.78 32.68
CA MET A 352 -3.82 -3.11 33.54
C MET A 352 -3.28 -1.75 34.06
N PRO A 353 -3.76 -0.61 33.56
CA PRO A 353 -4.38 -0.43 32.24
C PRO A 353 -3.33 -0.54 31.12
N PRO A 354 -3.75 -0.74 29.86
CA PRO A 354 -2.85 -0.67 28.72
C PRO A 354 -2.57 0.78 28.29
N TRP A 355 -1.31 1.06 27.94
CA TRP A 355 -0.81 2.32 27.37
C TRP A 355 0.51 2.07 26.60
N CYS A 356 1.26 3.10 26.20
CA CYS A 356 2.43 2.95 25.31
C CYS A 356 3.48 1.90 25.75
N LYS A 357 3.58 1.58 27.06
CA LYS A 357 4.47 0.53 27.55
C LYS A 357 4.20 -0.84 26.91
N ASP A 358 2.95 -1.06 26.53
CA ASP A 358 2.43 -2.35 26.13
C ASP A 358 2.86 -2.74 24.73
N ASP A 359 3.02 -1.77 23.82
CA ASP A 359 3.59 -2.02 22.51
C ASP A 359 5.06 -2.46 22.60
N ALA A 360 5.83 -1.86 23.52
CA ALA A 360 7.18 -2.33 23.80
C ALA A 360 7.17 -3.75 24.42
N ILE A 361 6.28 -4.03 25.37
CA ILE A 361 6.17 -5.35 26.00
C ILE A 361 5.79 -6.42 24.97
N MET A 362 4.77 -6.17 24.15
CA MET A 362 4.32 -7.09 23.10
C MET A 362 5.44 -7.37 22.09
N THR A 363 6.12 -6.31 21.62
CA THR A 363 7.19 -6.41 20.63
C THR A 363 8.39 -7.18 21.16
N LEU A 364 8.86 -6.84 22.37
CA LEU A 364 10.10 -7.38 22.93
C LEU A 364 9.95 -8.78 23.53
N LEU A 365 8.79 -9.11 24.09
CA LEU A 365 8.52 -10.44 24.66
C LEU A 365 7.83 -11.38 23.67
N ASN A 366 7.50 -10.90 22.47
CA ASN A 366 6.72 -11.67 21.48
C ASN A 366 5.38 -12.18 22.04
N ALA A 367 4.83 -11.45 23.01
CA ALA A 367 3.62 -11.78 23.75
C ALA A 367 2.46 -11.02 23.12
N THR A 368 1.87 -11.54 22.04
CA THR A 368 0.78 -10.85 21.32
C THR A 368 -0.57 -11.53 21.55
N PRO A 369 -1.71 -10.81 21.41
CA PRO A 369 -3.04 -11.41 21.53
C PRO A 369 -3.25 -12.58 20.55
N GLY A 370 -2.78 -12.43 19.31
CA GLY A 370 -2.86 -13.48 18.28
C GLY A 370 -2.05 -14.74 18.59
N LYS A 371 -1.02 -14.64 19.45
CA LYS A 371 -0.25 -15.78 19.97
C LYS A 371 -0.80 -16.28 21.32
N SER A 372 -1.95 -15.78 21.74
CA SER A 372 -2.56 -16.05 23.05
C SER A 372 -1.60 -15.75 24.21
N GLY A 373 -0.72 -14.76 24.04
CA GLY A 373 0.27 -14.34 25.03
C GLY A 373 -0.06 -13.03 25.73
N TYR A 374 -1.20 -12.42 25.40
CA TYR A 374 -1.53 -11.08 25.84
C TYR A 374 -3.02 -10.91 26.12
N GLY A 375 -3.32 -10.22 27.22
CA GLY A 375 -4.66 -9.76 27.58
C GLY A 375 -4.62 -8.32 28.06
N VAL A 376 -5.73 -7.61 27.89
CA VAL A 376 -5.91 -6.24 28.39
C VAL A 376 -7.11 -6.19 29.31
N TYR A 377 -6.97 -5.43 30.40
CA TYR A 377 -8.08 -5.08 31.26
C TYR A 377 -8.15 -3.56 31.36
N TYR A 378 -9.26 -2.99 30.88
CA TYR A 378 -9.57 -1.58 31.05
C TYR A 378 -10.42 -1.42 32.30
N LEU A 379 -9.98 -0.55 33.20
CA LEU A 379 -10.80 -0.10 34.32
C LEU A 379 -11.70 1.03 33.86
N ASN A 380 -12.98 0.98 34.20
CA ASN A 380 -13.86 2.14 34.08
C ASN A 380 -13.68 3.09 35.29
N ASP A 381 -14.29 4.27 35.24
CA ASP A 381 -14.17 5.28 36.29
C ASP A 381 -14.61 4.77 37.67
N THR A 382 -15.65 3.93 37.71
CA THR A 382 -16.17 3.34 38.95
C THR A 382 -15.18 2.33 39.54
N GLU A 383 -14.62 1.46 38.70
CA GLU A 383 -13.60 0.49 39.13
C GLU A 383 -12.30 1.18 39.55
N THR A 384 -11.90 2.24 38.85
CA THR A 384 -10.72 3.05 39.17
C THR A 384 -10.88 3.73 40.54
N ALA A 385 -12.06 4.29 40.83
CA ALA A 385 -12.36 4.92 42.12
C ALA A 385 -12.40 3.92 43.30
N GLN A 386 -12.51 2.62 43.01
CA GLN A 386 -12.50 1.55 44.02
C GLN A 386 -11.09 1.00 44.29
N LEU A 387 -10.08 1.44 43.55
CA LEU A 387 -8.70 1.05 43.81
C LEU A 387 -8.27 1.52 45.20
N LYS A 388 -7.56 0.64 45.92
CA LYS A 388 -6.90 1.03 47.17
C LYS A 388 -5.76 2.01 46.86
N SER A 389 -5.39 2.84 47.83
CA SER A 389 -4.34 3.85 47.65
C SER A 389 -2.99 3.30 47.22
N GLU A 390 -2.69 2.02 47.51
CA GLU A 390 -1.45 1.38 47.07
C GLU A 390 -1.47 0.95 45.59
N ALA A 391 -2.65 0.92 44.97
CA ALA A 391 -2.88 0.51 43.58
C ALA A 391 -3.36 1.65 42.67
N ALA A 392 -3.61 2.84 43.24
CA ALA A 392 -4.13 4.02 42.56
C ALA A 392 -3.03 4.88 41.94
#